data_AF-A0AAU2YCE4-F1
#
_entry.id   AF-A0AAU2YCE4-F1
#
_cell.length_a   1.000
_cell.length_b   1.000
_cell.length_c   1.000
_cell.angle_alpha   90.00
_cell.angle_beta   90.00
_cell.angle_gamma   90.00
#
_symmetry.space_group_name_H-M   'P 1'
#
loop_
_entity.id
_entity.type
_entity.pdbx_description
1 polymer ?
#
loop_
_entity_poly.entity_id
_entity_poly.type
_entity_poly.pdbx_seq_one_letter_code
_entity_poly.pdbx_strand_id
1 'polypeptide(L)'
;MAGAVHLVTAGLFLTGLRLTVLGFRTFFQPWIGVLLLGMAFPMRPRPGRLDPDAPTVREADAPALFALLHRTADIAGVRRVDAVQLTADFSVSVLHYGLRRRRCLVLGLPLWASYPPQQRVAAVAQALGGSAARNVRDGAFVGSALRSLTAGSRAVQEGEPSATPPRINPVALGAAAVADGTLRFDARSRKSEWLLWIPRTALAATARLLLWLTEPAARRALFEADDASARAASSQAALAALRDRRLARAVSVEMHRLAIEKRTIVRAHTSATPQEDLWDMLDAHAARLRAQDMPQPSGPDAPGAGPGSAGSGSCALRIERLVRAPQWPAAITLDGSGLARIREELHVPRQTVAQQVLRDGVQL
;
A
#
# COMPACT_ATOMS: atom_id res chain seq x y z
N MET A 1 -22.55 -0.39 6.39
CA MET A 1 -21.83 -1.31 5.48
C MET A 1 -20.85 -2.24 6.19
N ALA A 2 -19.94 -1.74 7.05
CA ALA A 2 -19.14 -2.62 7.93
C ALA A 2 -20.03 -3.56 8.78
N GLY A 3 -21.18 -3.07 9.26
CA GLY A 3 -22.17 -3.88 9.98
C GLY A 3 -22.78 -5.02 9.15
N ALA A 4 -22.98 -4.85 7.83
CA ALA A 4 -23.51 -5.89 6.96
C ALA A 4 -22.49 -7.02 6.74
N VAL A 5 -21.21 -6.65 6.55
CA VAL A 5 -20.11 -7.61 6.48
C VAL A 5 -19.97 -8.37 7.80
N HIS A 6 -20.03 -7.66 8.94
CA HIS A 6 -20.00 -8.29 10.26
C HIS A 6 -21.20 -9.18 10.54
N LEU A 7 -22.41 -8.82 10.10
CA LEU A 7 -23.62 -9.64 10.20
C LEU A 7 -23.51 -10.91 9.34
N VAL A 8 -22.97 -10.81 8.13
CA VAL A 8 -22.74 -11.97 7.26
C VAL A 8 -21.68 -12.89 7.87
N THR A 9 -20.56 -12.35 8.38
CA THR A 9 -19.52 -13.15 9.05
C THR A 9 -20.03 -13.77 10.36
N ALA A 10 -20.80 -13.03 11.15
CA ALA A 10 -21.42 -13.53 12.38
C ALA A 10 -22.47 -14.60 12.07
N GLY A 11 -23.28 -14.41 11.03
CA GLY A 11 -24.25 -15.39 10.55
C GLY A 11 -23.57 -16.68 10.09
N LEU A 12 -22.51 -16.57 9.28
CA LEU A 12 -21.68 -17.71 8.86
C LEU A 12 -21.07 -18.45 10.07
N PHE A 13 -20.55 -17.71 11.05
CA PHE A 13 -19.94 -18.28 12.25
C PHE A 13 -20.97 -18.98 13.15
N LEU A 14 -22.10 -18.34 13.42
CA LEU A 14 -23.20 -18.90 14.22
C LEU A 14 -23.83 -20.12 13.54
N THR A 15 -24.03 -20.06 12.22
CA THR A 15 -24.59 -21.16 11.44
C THR A 15 -23.61 -22.34 11.38
N GLY A 16 -22.33 -22.07 11.15
CA GLY A 16 -21.28 -23.09 11.20
C GLY A 16 -21.17 -23.76 12.57
N LEU A 17 -21.17 -22.97 13.65
CA LEU A 17 -21.12 -23.47 15.03
C LEU A 17 -22.36 -24.31 15.36
N ARG A 18 -23.55 -23.85 14.97
CA ARG A 18 -24.81 -24.56 15.16
C ARG A 18 -24.82 -25.90 14.41
N LEU A 19 -24.32 -25.92 13.17
CA LEU A 19 -24.20 -27.14 12.36
C LEU A 19 -23.20 -28.14 12.95
N THR A 20 -22.10 -27.67 13.54
CA THR A 20 -21.11 -28.54 14.20
C THR A 20 -21.61 -29.10 15.53
N VAL A 21 -22.33 -28.29 16.33
CA VAL A 21 -22.77 -28.69 17.69
C VAL A 21 -24.08 -29.47 17.69
N LEU A 22 -25.07 -29.09 16.86
CA LEU A 22 -26.39 -29.75 16.81
C LEU A 22 -26.53 -30.75 15.65
N GLY A 23 -25.58 -30.78 14.72
CA GLY A 23 -25.65 -31.59 13.52
C GLY A 23 -25.05 -32.98 13.64
N PHE A 24 -25.55 -33.80 14.55
CA PHE A 24 -25.17 -35.22 14.64
C PHE A 24 -26.15 -36.17 13.95
N ARG A 25 -27.22 -35.63 13.33
CA ARG A 25 -28.23 -36.43 12.62
C ARG A 25 -27.74 -36.99 11.28
N THR A 26 -26.73 -36.38 10.67
CA THR A 26 -26.19 -36.78 9.36
C THR A 26 -24.67 -36.69 9.37
N PHE A 27 -23.97 -37.72 8.87
CA PHE A 27 -22.49 -37.81 8.90
C PHE A 27 -21.77 -36.61 8.25
N PHE A 28 -22.36 -35.96 7.24
CA PHE A 28 -21.76 -34.85 6.50
C PHE A 28 -22.01 -33.46 7.13
N GLN A 29 -22.99 -33.34 8.03
CA GLN A 29 -23.39 -32.06 8.63
C GLN A 29 -22.30 -31.37 9.48
N PRO A 30 -21.52 -32.07 10.33
CA PRO A 30 -20.47 -31.42 11.12
C PRO A 30 -19.29 -30.96 10.26
N TRP A 31 -19.01 -31.66 9.15
CA TRP A 31 -17.97 -31.27 8.18
C TRP A 31 -18.29 -29.95 7.48
N ILE A 32 -19.56 -29.71 7.13
CA ILE A 32 -20.00 -28.42 6.57
C ILE A 32 -19.84 -27.30 7.61
N GLY A 33 -20.15 -27.56 8.89
CA GLY A 33 -19.93 -26.61 9.98
C GLY A 33 -18.45 -26.26 10.19
N VAL A 34 -17.56 -27.26 10.16
CA VAL A 34 -16.10 -27.07 10.23
C VAL A 34 -15.58 -26.28 9.03
N LEU A 35 -16.08 -26.56 7.82
CA LEU A 35 -15.74 -25.79 6.61
C LEU A 35 -16.15 -24.31 6.75
N LEU A 36 -17.35 -24.03 7.26
CA LEU A 36 -17.84 -22.68 7.51
C LEU A 36 -17.04 -21.96 8.60
N LEU A 37 -16.68 -22.65 9.69
CA LEU A 37 -15.79 -22.11 10.73
C LEU A 37 -14.39 -21.83 10.18
N GLY A 38 -13.86 -22.74 9.36
CA GLY A 38 -12.58 -22.58 8.66
C GLY A 38 -12.60 -21.38 7.71
N MET A 39 -13.75 -21.05 7.12
CA MET A 39 -13.95 -19.86 6.29
C MET A 39 -14.03 -18.56 7.11
N ALA A 40 -14.69 -18.62 8.28
CA ALA A 40 -14.89 -17.47 9.16
C ALA A 40 -13.63 -17.09 9.96
N PHE A 41 -12.80 -18.05 10.34
CA PHE A 41 -11.59 -17.82 11.12
C PHE A 41 -10.57 -16.84 10.47
N PRO A 42 -10.23 -16.94 9.16
CA PRO A 42 -9.36 -15.97 8.50
C PRO A 42 -10.01 -14.60 8.29
N MET A 43 -11.35 -14.50 8.38
CA MET A 43 -12.06 -13.21 8.35
C MET A 43 -11.95 -12.43 9.67
N ARG A 44 -11.38 -13.03 10.73
CA ARG A 44 -11.17 -12.33 12.01
C ARG A 44 -10.29 -11.11 11.78
N PRO A 45 -10.76 -9.89 12.12
CA PRO A 45 -9.96 -8.68 11.97
C PRO A 45 -8.75 -8.77 12.89
N ARG A 46 -7.57 -9.00 12.30
CA ARG A 46 -6.31 -8.98 13.04
C ARG A 46 -5.96 -7.52 13.33
N PRO A 47 -5.70 -7.14 14.59
CA PRO A 47 -5.19 -5.80 14.87
C PRO A 47 -3.86 -5.64 14.14
N GLY A 48 -3.72 -4.53 13.40
CA GLY A 48 -2.46 -4.23 12.75
C GLY A 48 -1.34 -4.11 13.79
N ARG A 49 -0.13 -4.49 13.38
CA ARG A 49 1.08 -4.32 14.17
C ARG A 49 1.96 -3.31 13.46
N LEU A 50 2.68 -2.54 14.25
CA LEU A 50 3.76 -1.68 13.78
C LEU A 50 4.90 -2.58 13.30
N ASP A 51 5.55 -2.17 12.21
CA ASP A 51 6.78 -2.82 11.78
C ASP A 51 7.87 -2.58 12.84
N PRO A 52 8.45 -3.62 13.45
CA PRO A 52 9.48 -3.47 14.47
C PRO A 52 10.79 -2.92 13.91
N ASP A 53 11.05 -3.10 12.62
CA ASP A 53 12.29 -2.68 11.98
C ASP A 53 12.19 -1.24 11.45
N ALA A 54 10.98 -0.72 11.25
CA ALA A 54 10.77 0.66 10.78
C ALA A 54 10.90 1.69 11.93
N PRO A 55 11.70 2.77 11.76
CA PRO A 55 11.77 3.86 12.71
C PRO A 55 10.39 4.47 12.98
N THR A 56 9.99 4.50 14.25
CA THR A 56 8.69 5.01 14.68
C THR A 56 8.87 6.32 15.45
N VAL A 57 8.32 7.40 14.93
CA VAL A 57 8.37 8.76 15.48
C VAL A 57 7.05 9.06 16.19
N ARG A 58 7.13 9.65 17.39
CA ARG A 58 5.95 10.12 18.14
C ARG A 58 5.91 11.64 18.19
N GLU A 59 4.80 12.18 18.66
CA GLU A 59 4.56 13.63 18.72
C GLU A 59 5.63 14.39 19.52
N ALA A 60 6.15 13.79 20.59
CA ALA A 60 7.22 14.38 21.39
C ALA A 60 8.55 14.52 20.62
N ASP A 61 8.80 13.64 19.64
CA ASP A 61 10.06 13.60 18.89
C ASP A 61 10.00 14.51 17.65
N ALA A 62 8.81 14.75 17.08
CA ALA A 62 8.62 15.54 15.87
C ALA A 62 7.36 16.43 15.95
N PRO A 63 7.36 17.45 16.83
CA PRO A 63 6.17 18.27 17.09
C PRO A 63 5.69 19.05 15.85
N ALA A 64 6.59 19.59 15.02
CA ALA A 64 6.23 20.32 13.81
C ALA A 64 5.59 19.39 12.76
N LEU A 65 6.13 18.18 12.59
CA LEU A 65 5.50 17.17 11.73
C LEU A 65 4.10 16.83 12.23
N PHE A 66 3.93 16.50 13.52
CA PHE A 66 2.62 16.16 14.08
C PHE A 66 1.63 17.32 14.01
N ALA A 67 2.07 18.58 14.20
CA ALA A 67 1.23 19.76 14.01
C ALA A 67 0.74 19.91 12.56
N LEU A 68 1.56 19.56 11.56
CA LEU A 68 1.13 19.49 10.16
C LEU A 68 0.11 18.36 9.96
N LEU A 69 0.39 17.16 10.48
CA LEU A 69 -0.50 16.01 10.36
C LEU A 69 -1.85 16.25 11.01
N HIS A 70 -1.89 16.90 12.19
CA HIS A 70 -3.11 17.22 12.92
C HIS A 70 -3.96 18.24 12.19
N ARG A 71 -3.36 19.35 11.72
CA ARG A 71 -4.09 20.33 10.88
C ARG A 71 -4.68 19.68 9.64
N THR A 72 -3.91 18.80 8.99
CA THR A 72 -4.37 18.07 7.81
C THR A 72 -5.52 17.11 8.14
N ALA A 73 -5.43 16.40 9.27
CA ALA A 73 -6.48 15.50 9.76
C ALA A 73 -7.77 16.26 10.09
N ASP A 74 -7.65 17.44 10.71
CA ASP A 74 -8.77 18.30 11.06
C ASP A 74 -9.51 18.79 9.80
N ILE A 75 -8.79 19.20 8.75
CA ILE A 75 -9.40 19.58 7.44
C ILE A 75 -10.06 18.39 6.74
N ALA A 76 -9.43 17.22 6.82
CA ALA A 76 -9.96 15.99 6.26
C ALA A 76 -11.15 15.43 7.07
N GLY A 77 -11.42 15.97 8.27
CA GLY A 77 -12.50 15.50 9.15
C GLY A 77 -12.25 14.10 9.70
N VAL A 78 -10.98 13.72 9.88
CA VAL A 78 -10.60 12.38 10.34
C VAL A 78 -9.83 12.43 11.67
N ARG A 79 -9.80 11.31 12.38
CA ARG A 79 -9.09 11.21 13.67
C ARG A 79 -7.60 11.51 13.51
N ARG A 80 -6.99 12.21 14.46
CA ARG A 80 -5.55 12.48 14.48
C ARG A 80 -4.71 11.20 14.53
N VAL A 81 -3.47 11.30 14.06
CA VAL A 81 -2.48 10.21 14.01
C VAL A 81 -1.75 10.11 15.35
N ASP A 82 -1.51 8.90 15.85
CA ASP A 82 -0.83 8.65 17.12
C ASP A 82 0.68 8.37 16.95
N ALA A 83 1.11 7.96 15.76
CA ALA A 83 2.50 7.58 15.45
C ALA A 83 2.81 7.74 13.95
N VAL A 84 4.09 7.94 13.60
CA VAL A 84 4.57 7.93 12.21
C VAL A 84 5.65 6.86 12.06
N GLN A 85 5.52 5.97 11.09
CA GLN A 85 6.58 5.03 10.70
C GLN A 85 7.23 5.49 9.41
N LEU A 86 8.55 5.47 9.38
CA LEU A 86 9.31 5.81 8.17
C LEU A 86 9.72 4.55 7.42
N THR A 87 9.48 4.54 6.11
CA THR A 87 9.82 3.41 5.23
C THR A 87 10.65 3.88 4.02
N ALA A 88 11.34 2.93 3.41
CA ALA A 88 12.00 3.08 2.12
C ALA A 88 11.05 2.92 0.91
N ASP A 89 9.76 2.69 1.13
CA ASP A 89 8.78 2.59 0.04
C ASP A 89 8.41 3.96 -0.53
N PHE A 90 8.17 4.05 -1.84
CA PHE A 90 7.56 5.24 -2.44
C PHE A 90 6.04 5.26 -2.16
N SER A 91 5.65 5.53 -0.92
CA SER A 91 4.24 5.56 -0.55
C SER A 91 3.96 6.42 0.67
N VAL A 92 2.71 6.83 0.82
CA VAL A 92 2.20 7.36 2.08
C VAL A 92 0.86 6.70 2.36
N SER A 93 0.69 6.16 3.56
CA SER A 93 -0.53 5.45 3.92
C SER A 93 -0.81 5.50 5.41
N VAL A 94 -2.03 5.14 5.78
CA VAL A 94 -2.43 5.06 7.19
C VAL A 94 -2.79 3.62 7.51
N LEU A 95 -2.21 3.11 8.59
CA LEU A 95 -2.58 1.82 9.18
C LEU A 95 -3.20 2.02 10.56
N HIS A 96 -3.95 1.01 11.00
CA HIS A 96 -4.52 0.96 12.35
C HIS A 96 -3.81 -0.12 13.15
N TYR A 97 -3.37 0.21 14.36
CA TYR A 97 -2.63 -0.72 15.21
C TYR A 97 -3.18 -0.82 16.64
N GLY A 98 -2.92 -1.98 17.25
CA GLY A 98 -3.32 -2.29 18.62
C GLY A 98 -4.83 -2.48 18.83
N LEU A 99 -5.20 -2.90 20.04
CA LEU A 99 -6.59 -3.19 20.43
C LEU A 99 -7.49 -1.95 20.40
N ARG A 100 -6.92 -0.77 20.70
CA ARG A 100 -7.63 0.52 20.68
C ARG A 100 -7.71 1.18 19.29
N ARG A 101 -7.28 0.47 18.22
CA ARG A 101 -7.26 0.97 16.83
C ARG A 101 -6.64 2.37 16.71
N ARG A 102 -5.43 2.53 17.26
CA ARG A 102 -4.63 3.76 17.10
C ARG A 102 -4.20 3.91 15.64
N ARG A 103 -4.02 5.13 15.16
CA ARG A 103 -3.67 5.42 13.77
C ARG A 103 -2.18 5.66 13.65
N CYS A 104 -1.53 4.99 12.72
CA CYS A 104 -0.14 5.24 12.36
C CYS A 104 -0.06 5.67 10.90
N LEU A 105 0.63 6.77 10.62
CA LEU A 105 0.98 7.15 9.26
C LEU A 105 2.27 6.43 8.88
N VAL A 106 2.24 5.61 7.83
CA VAL A 106 3.45 5.07 7.20
C VAL A 106 3.87 6.06 6.12
N LEU A 107 5.01 6.70 6.33
CA LEU A 107 5.57 7.73 5.48
C LEU A 107 6.82 7.21 4.78
N GLY A 108 6.72 7.06 3.47
CA GLY A 108 7.84 6.76 2.59
C GLY A 108 8.77 7.94 2.44
N LEU A 109 10.02 7.78 2.87
CA LEU A 109 11.04 8.82 2.72
C LEU A 109 11.37 9.15 1.26
N PRO A 110 11.38 8.19 0.29
CA PRO A 110 11.57 8.55 -1.11
C PRO A 110 10.47 9.47 -1.63
N LEU A 111 9.20 9.19 -1.28
CA LEU A 111 8.07 10.05 -1.66
C LEU A 111 8.19 11.42 -1.00
N TRP A 112 8.46 11.45 0.30
CA TRP A 112 8.58 12.70 1.04
C TRP A 112 9.74 13.55 0.54
N ALA A 113 10.90 12.96 0.24
CA ALA A 113 12.05 13.66 -0.31
C ALA A 113 11.75 14.21 -1.70
N SER A 114 11.21 13.37 -2.59
CA SER A 114 10.96 13.74 -3.98
C SER A 114 9.85 14.77 -4.16
N TYR A 115 8.82 14.81 -3.31
CA TYR A 115 7.66 15.70 -3.51
C TYR A 115 7.98 17.15 -3.11
N PRO A 116 7.56 18.16 -3.90
CA PRO A 116 7.55 19.56 -3.48
C PRO A 116 6.72 19.78 -2.21
N PRO A 117 6.95 20.88 -1.47
CA PRO A 117 6.37 21.09 -0.14
C PRO A 117 4.84 20.94 -0.11
N GLN A 118 4.12 21.54 -1.06
CA GLN A 118 2.66 21.44 -1.10
C GLN A 118 2.15 20.07 -1.54
N GLN A 119 2.89 19.38 -2.40
CA GLN A 119 2.52 18.03 -2.80
C GLN A 119 2.67 17.04 -1.63
N ARG A 120 3.61 17.28 -0.70
CA ARG A 120 3.72 16.52 0.56
C ARG A 120 2.45 16.64 1.40
N VAL A 121 1.94 17.87 1.58
CA VAL A 121 0.67 18.11 2.28
C VAL A 121 -0.48 17.42 1.56
N ALA A 122 -0.54 17.55 0.23
CA ALA A 122 -1.56 16.90 -0.60
C ALA A 122 -1.55 15.38 -0.42
N ALA A 123 -0.38 14.75 -0.48
CA ALA A 123 -0.21 13.31 -0.33
C ALA A 123 -0.63 12.81 1.06
N VAL A 124 -0.27 13.55 2.12
CA VAL A 124 -0.69 13.25 3.50
C VAL A 124 -2.21 13.37 3.65
N ALA A 125 -2.80 14.46 3.18
CA ALA A 125 -4.25 14.70 3.23
C ALA A 125 -5.02 13.57 2.54
N GLN A 126 -4.53 13.16 1.37
CA GLN A 126 -5.12 12.07 0.61
C GLN A 126 -4.97 10.72 1.33
N ALA A 127 -3.84 10.45 1.99
CA ALA A 127 -3.65 9.24 2.77
C ALA A 127 -4.57 9.21 4.01
N LEU A 128 -4.73 10.35 4.68
CA LEU A 128 -5.59 10.52 5.84
C LEU A 128 -7.08 10.31 5.49
N GLY A 129 -7.55 10.93 4.40
CA GLY A 129 -8.92 10.77 3.89
C GLY A 129 -9.18 9.38 3.30
N GLY A 130 -8.20 8.79 2.61
CA GLY A 130 -8.34 7.48 1.94
C GLY A 130 -8.26 6.26 2.88
N SER A 131 -7.95 6.47 4.17
CA SER A 131 -7.78 5.38 5.14
C SER A 131 -9.04 4.52 5.33
N ALA A 132 -10.24 5.11 5.20
CA ALA A 132 -11.50 4.37 5.27
C ALA A 132 -11.69 3.44 4.06
N ALA A 133 -11.31 3.88 2.86
CA ALA A 133 -11.38 3.10 1.62
C ALA A 133 -10.47 1.86 1.68
N ARG A 134 -9.28 2.04 2.26
CA ARG A 134 -8.26 0.98 2.39
C ARG A 134 -8.70 -0.12 3.34
N ASN A 135 -9.36 0.20 4.45
CA ASN A 135 -9.91 -0.79 5.39
C ASN A 135 -10.89 -1.78 4.75
N VAL A 136 -11.63 -1.36 3.71
CA VAL A 136 -12.57 -2.23 3.00
C VAL A 136 -11.84 -3.25 2.10
N ARG A 137 -10.66 -2.88 1.58
CA ARG A 137 -9.88 -3.69 0.63
C ARG A 137 -8.80 -4.55 1.30
N ASP A 138 -8.25 -4.08 2.41
CA ASP A 138 -7.17 -4.76 3.17
C ASP A 138 -7.69 -5.86 4.11
N GLY A 139 -8.99 -6.15 4.11
CA GLY A 139 -9.54 -7.30 4.83
C GLY A 139 -8.80 -8.57 4.42
N ALA A 140 -8.26 -9.32 5.38
CA ALA A 140 -7.37 -10.47 5.14
C ALA A 140 -7.92 -11.47 4.12
N PHE A 141 -9.24 -11.62 4.06
CA PHE A 141 -9.98 -12.44 3.09
C PHE A 141 -9.97 -11.87 1.66
N VAL A 142 -10.18 -10.55 1.52
CA VAL A 142 -10.18 -9.85 0.23
C VAL A 142 -8.75 -9.76 -0.31
N GLY A 143 -7.79 -9.46 0.56
CA GLY A 143 -6.37 -9.38 0.20
C GLY A 143 -5.70 -10.73 -0.08
N SER A 144 -6.16 -11.84 0.51
CA SER A 144 -5.68 -13.19 0.16
C SER A 144 -6.26 -13.67 -1.16
N ALA A 145 -7.58 -13.46 -1.38
CA ALA A 145 -8.23 -13.81 -2.63
C ALA A 145 -7.68 -13.01 -3.82
N LEU A 146 -7.40 -11.71 -3.66
CA LEU A 146 -6.72 -10.90 -4.68
C LEU A 146 -5.32 -11.44 -4.99
N ARG A 147 -4.52 -11.79 -3.97
CA ARG A 147 -3.18 -12.35 -4.17
C ARG A 147 -3.21 -13.70 -4.90
N SER A 148 -4.16 -14.57 -4.58
CA SER A 148 -4.34 -15.84 -5.30
C SER A 148 -4.81 -15.63 -6.74
N LEU A 149 -5.65 -14.64 -6.99
CA LEU A 149 -6.11 -14.29 -8.34
C LEU A 149 -4.99 -13.67 -9.19
N THR A 150 -4.17 -12.80 -8.63
CA THR A 150 -3.02 -12.21 -9.33
C THR A 150 -1.87 -13.20 -9.52
N ALA A 151 -1.68 -14.13 -8.58
CA ALA A 151 -0.73 -15.22 -8.74
C ALA A 151 -1.17 -16.17 -9.86
N GLY A 152 -2.47 -16.48 -9.93
CA GLY A 152 -3.05 -17.26 -11.03
C GLY A 152 -3.00 -16.56 -12.39
N SER A 153 -3.21 -15.24 -12.44
CA SER A 153 -3.15 -14.50 -13.72
C SER A 153 -1.74 -14.35 -14.26
N ARG A 154 -0.71 -14.29 -13.39
CA ARG A 154 0.70 -14.30 -13.79
C ARG A 154 1.14 -15.70 -14.26
N ALA A 155 0.71 -16.74 -13.57
CA ALA A 155 0.97 -18.13 -13.99
C ALA A 155 0.31 -18.50 -15.34
N VAL A 156 -0.76 -17.81 -15.74
CA VAL A 156 -1.40 -17.98 -17.06
C VAL A 156 -0.73 -17.10 -18.14
N GLN A 157 0.04 -16.08 -17.75
CA GLN A 157 0.78 -15.21 -18.69
C GLN A 157 2.25 -15.63 -18.87
N GLU A 158 2.84 -16.34 -17.91
CA GLU A 158 4.24 -16.77 -17.95
C GLU A 158 4.32 -18.28 -18.14
N GLY A 159 4.13 -18.73 -19.38
CA GLY A 159 4.53 -20.06 -19.82
C GLY A 159 6.00 -20.08 -20.19
N GLU A 160 6.92 -19.93 -19.23
CA GLU A 160 8.31 -20.43 -19.34
C GLU A 160 9.05 -20.38 -17.99
N PRO A 161 9.83 -21.42 -17.63
CA PRO A 161 10.44 -21.53 -16.31
C PRO A 161 11.82 -20.85 -16.29
N SER A 162 12.02 -19.89 -15.38
CA SER A 162 13.35 -19.42 -15.02
C SER A 162 13.50 -19.36 -13.50
N ALA A 163 14.35 -20.25 -13.01
CA ALA A 163 14.68 -20.44 -11.62
C ALA A 163 15.62 -19.35 -11.11
N THR A 164 15.23 -18.65 -10.03
CA THR A 164 16.14 -18.10 -9.01
C THR A 164 15.34 -17.90 -7.72
N PRO A 165 15.78 -18.42 -6.55
CA PRO A 165 14.93 -18.55 -5.37
C PRO A 165 14.88 -17.26 -4.51
N PRO A 166 13.70 -16.77 -4.10
CA PRO A 166 13.59 -15.75 -3.05
C PRO A 166 13.70 -16.36 -1.65
N ARG A 167 14.52 -15.74 -0.77
CA ARG A 167 14.72 -16.17 0.62
C ARG A 167 13.51 -15.85 1.53
N ILE A 168 12.70 -16.87 1.76
CA ILE A 168 12.12 -17.40 3.01
C ILE A 168 11.44 -16.42 4.01
N ASN A 169 10.11 -16.51 4.04
CA ASN A 169 9.23 -16.17 5.17
C ASN A 169 9.07 -17.44 6.07
N PRO A 170 9.01 -17.37 7.42
CA PRO A 170 8.85 -18.55 8.28
C PRO A 170 7.53 -19.34 8.04
N VAL A 171 6.55 -18.77 7.35
CA VAL A 171 5.36 -19.49 6.85
C VAL A 171 5.66 -20.32 5.58
N ALA A 172 6.75 -20.00 4.86
CA ALA A 172 7.24 -20.73 3.70
C ALA A 172 8.11 -21.95 4.08
N LEU A 173 8.55 -22.07 5.35
CA LEU A 173 9.32 -23.23 5.80
C LEU A 173 8.48 -24.52 5.87
N GLY A 174 7.14 -24.39 5.88
CA GLY A 174 6.24 -25.50 5.60
C GLY A 174 5.92 -25.68 4.11
N ALA A 175 6.15 -24.67 3.27
CA ALA A 175 5.79 -24.70 1.85
C ALA A 175 6.83 -25.46 1.00
N ALA A 176 8.11 -25.42 1.36
CA ALA A 176 9.14 -26.22 0.68
C ALA A 176 9.01 -27.72 1.01
N ALA A 177 8.68 -28.07 2.26
CA ALA A 177 8.37 -29.45 2.65
C ALA A 177 7.08 -29.98 2.01
N VAL A 178 6.13 -29.09 1.69
CA VAL A 178 4.92 -29.41 0.91
C VAL A 178 5.23 -29.51 -0.59
N ALA A 179 6.13 -28.69 -1.13
CA ALA A 179 6.53 -28.72 -2.54
C ALA A 179 7.39 -29.95 -2.90
N ASP A 180 8.29 -30.38 -2.01
CA ASP A 180 9.07 -31.61 -2.18
C ASP A 180 8.18 -32.86 -1.99
N GLY A 181 7.10 -32.72 -1.22
CA GLY A 181 6.03 -33.72 -1.10
C GLY A 181 5.14 -33.82 -2.34
N THR A 182 4.96 -32.75 -3.12
CA THR A 182 4.12 -32.77 -4.33
C THR A 182 4.74 -33.52 -5.50
N LEU A 183 6.07 -33.56 -5.63
CA LEU A 183 6.74 -34.30 -6.72
C LEU A 183 6.81 -35.82 -6.46
N ARG A 184 6.56 -36.28 -5.23
CA ARG A 184 6.50 -37.71 -4.89
C ARG A 184 5.07 -38.26 -4.81
N PHE A 185 4.05 -37.44 -5.01
CA PHE A 185 2.64 -37.82 -4.93
C PHE A 185 1.91 -37.76 -6.28
N ASP A 186 2.64 -37.95 -7.38
CA ASP A 186 2.04 -37.91 -8.73
C ASP A 186 1.42 -39.23 -9.21
N ALA A 187 1.17 -40.16 -8.28
CA ALA A 187 0.39 -41.35 -8.56
C ALA A 187 -0.78 -41.41 -7.58
N ARG A 188 -1.98 -41.09 -8.08
CA ARG A 188 -3.31 -41.38 -7.51
C ARG A 188 -4.02 -40.19 -6.84
N SER A 189 -4.68 -39.33 -7.65
CA SER A 189 -6.14 -39.09 -7.57
C SER A 189 -6.59 -37.79 -8.26
N ARG A 190 -7.06 -37.89 -9.52
CA ARG A 190 -7.88 -36.87 -10.21
C ARG A 190 -9.16 -36.48 -9.44
N LYS A 191 -9.59 -37.28 -8.45
CA LYS A 191 -10.76 -36.98 -7.59
C LYS A 191 -10.42 -36.02 -6.44
N SER A 192 -9.15 -35.95 -6.02
CA SER A 192 -8.71 -35.04 -4.94
C SER A 192 -8.65 -33.58 -5.40
N GLU A 193 -8.36 -33.34 -6.68
CA GLU A 193 -8.34 -32.01 -7.28
C GLU A 193 -9.73 -31.39 -7.34
N TRP A 194 -10.77 -32.15 -7.72
CA TRP A 194 -12.15 -31.67 -7.78
C TRP A 194 -12.70 -31.29 -6.39
N LEU A 195 -12.34 -32.07 -5.37
CA LEU A 195 -12.77 -31.82 -3.99
C LEU A 195 -12.16 -30.52 -3.42
N LEU A 196 -10.95 -30.15 -3.86
CA LEU A 196 -10.31 -28.89 -3.47
C LEU A 196 -10.61 -27.73 -4.44
N TRP A 197 -11.09 -28.00 -5.66
CA TRP A 197 -11.41 -27.00 -6.66
C TRP A 197 -12.70 -26.25 -6.34
N ILE A 198 -13.77 -26.96 -5.98
CA ILE A 198 -15.08 -26.37 -5.61
C ILE A 198 -14.96 -25.34 -4.47
N PRO A 199 -14.32 -25.64 -3.31
CA PRO A 199 -14.19 -24.65 -2.24
C PRO A 199 -13.31 -23.47 -2.64
N ARG A 200 -12.28 -23.67 -3.48
CA ARG A 200 -11.42 -22.58 -3.98
C ARG A 200 -12.15 -21.66 -4.95
N THR A 201 -12.94 -22.21 -5.87
CA THR A 201 -13.72 -21.41 -6.83
C THR A 201 -14.85 -20.66 -6.14
N ALA A 202 -15.54 -21.30 -5.19
CA ALA A 202 -16.54 -20.64 -4.35
C ALA A 202 -15.92 -19.47 -3.57
N LEU A 203 -14.76 -19.67 -2.93
CA LEU A 203 -14.02 -18.62 -2.22
C LEU A 203 -13.66 -17.44 -3.14
N ALA A 204 -13.12 -17.74 -4.32
CA ALA A 204 -12.74 -16.73 -5.30
C ALA A 204 -13.95 -15.96 -5.84
N ALA A 205 -15.07 -16.64 -6.10
CA ALA A 205 -16.31 -16.02 -6.53
C ALA A 205 -16.90 -15.10 -5.45
N THR A 206 -16.94 -15.55 -4.19
CA THR A 206 -17.38 -14.72 -3.06
C THR A 206 -16.49 -13.49 -2.89
N ALA A 207 -15.16 -13.65 -3.00
CA ALA A 207 -14.24 -12.51 -2.91
C ALA A 207 -14.40 -11.52 -4.07
N ARG A 208 -14.60 -12.01 -5.31
CA ARG A 208 -14.91 -11.15 -6.47
C ARG A 208 -16.22 -10.39 -6.29
N LEU A 209 -17.26 -11.06 -5.77
CA LEU A 209 -18.54 -10.42 -5.49
C LEU A 209 -18.39 -9.34 -4.41
N LEU A 210 -17.67 -9.63 -3.32
CA LEU A 210 -17.39 -8.63 -2.28
C LEU A 210 -16.60 -7.44 -2.84
N LEU A 211 -15.60 -7.67 -3.69
CA LEU A 211 -14.85 -6.60 -4.36
C LEU A 211 -15.74 -5.75 -5.25
N TRP A 212 -16.60 -6.39 -6.04
CA TRP A 212 -17.53 -5.72 -6.93
C TRP A 212 -18.54 -4.87 -6.15
N LEU A 213 -19.12 -5.42 -5.08
CA LEU A 213 -20.07 -4.71 -4.22
C LEU A 213 -19.41 -3.56 -3.42
N THR A 214 -18.12 -3.68 -3.11
CA THR A 214 -17.38 -2.65 -2.36
C THR A 214 -16.71 -1.62 -3.26
N GLU A 215 -16.62 -1.86 -4.56
CA GLU A 215 -15.96 -0.99 -5.51
C GLU A 215 -16.54 0.43 -5.55
N PRO A 216 -17.87 0.64 -5.63
CA PRO A 216 -18.45 1.98 -5.64
C PRO A 216 -18.14 2.75 -4.36
N ALA A 217 -18.21 2.09 -3.21
CA ALA A 217 -17.89 2.69 -1.92
C ALA A 217 -16.40 3.05 -1.82
N ALA A 218 -15.51 2.17 -2.30
CA ALA A 218 -14.07 2.45 -2.35
C ALA A 218 -13.73 3.62 -3.28
N ARG A 219 -14.40 3.73 -4.45
CA ARG A 219 -14.24 4.88 -5.36
C ARG A 219 -14.72 6.18 -4.72
N ARG A 220 -15.89 6.19 -4.06
CA ARG A 220 -16.40 7.37 -3.33
C ARG A 220 -15.41 7.84 -2.27
N ALA A 221 -14.88 6.92 -1.46
CA ALA A 221 -13.90 7.27 -0.43
C ALA A 221 -12.56 7.75 -1.03
N LEU A 222 -12.14 7.25 -2.20
CA LEU A 222 -10.98 7.80 -2.92
C LEU A 222 -11.22 9.24 -3.37
N PHE A 223 -12.42 9.54 -3.85
CA PHE A 223 -12.79 10.87 -4.26
C PHE A 223 -12.93 11.86 -3.09
N GLU A 224 -13.51 11.43 -1.97
CA GLU A 224 -13.53 12.23 -0.74
C GLU A 224 -12.12 12.54 -0.25
N ALA A 225 -11.18 11.59 -0.40
CA ALA A 225 -9.78 11.80 -0.09
C ALA A 225 -9.10 12.80 -1.04
N ASP A 226 -9.49 12.81 -2.31
CA ASP A 226 -9.02 13.79 -3.30
C ASP A 226 -9.54 15.19 -2.99
N ASP A 227 -10.81 15.32 -2.61
CA ASP A 227 -11.39 16.59 -2.18
C ASP A 227 -10.73 17.09 -0.88
N ALA A 228 -10.44 16.21 0.07
CA ALA A 228 -9.69 16.56 1.28
C ALA A 228 -8.27 17.03 0.94
N SER A 229 -7.62 16.38 -0.02
CA SER A 229 -6.31 16.78 -0.52
C SER A 229 -6.33 18.17 -1.17
N ALA A 230 -7.32 18.42 -2.03
CA ALA A 230 -7.52 19.70 -2.68
C ALA A 230 -7.80 20.82 -1.66
N ARG A 231 -8.65 20.58 -0.66
CA ARG A 231 -8.93 21.56 0.41
C ARG A 231 -7.72 21.84 1.29
N ALA A 232 -6.93 20.81 1.63
CA ALA A 232 -5.78 20.99 2.50
C ALA A 232 -4.60 21.70 1.80
N ALA A 233 -4.26 21.29 0.57
CA ALA A 233 -3.01 21.67 -0.09
C ALA A 233 -3.18 22.53 -1.36
N SER A 234 -4.42 22.82 -1.76
CA SER A 234 -4.88 23.31 -3.08
C SER A 234 -5.18 22.23 -4.11
N SER A 235 -6.14 22.53 -5.00
CA SER A 235 -6.46 21.65 -6.13
C SER A 235 -5.27 21.42 -7.06
N GLN A 236 -4.42 22.43 -7.28
CA GLN A 236 -3.22 22.30 -8.10
C GLN A 236 -2.21 21.34 -7.46
N ALA A 237 -1.97 21.45 -6.15
CA ALA A 237 -1.07 20.55 -5.45
C ALA A 237 -1.59 19.11 -5.40
N ALA A 238 -2.90 18.92 -5.22
CA ALA A 238 -3.54 17.60 -5.28
C ALA A 238 -3.39 16.94 -6.66
N LEU A 239 -3.62 17.69 -7.73
CA LEU A 239 -3.41 17.22 -9.11
C LEU A 239 -1.94 16.88 -9.37
N ALA A 240 -1.02 17.74 -8.95
CA ALA A 240 0.41 17.52 -9.14
C ALA A 240 0.89 16.28 -8.36
N ALA A 241 0.47 16.10 -7.11
CA ALA A 241 0.79 14.92 -6.31
C ALA A 241 0.23 13.62 -6.93
N LEU A 242 -0.94 13.65 -7.55
CA LEU A 242 -1.47 12.48 -8.28
C LEU A 242 -0.66 12.15 -9.52
N ARG A 243 -0.23 13.15 -10.29
CA ARG A 243 0.63 12.96 -11.45
C ARG A 243 1.99 12.40 -11.04
N ASP A 244 2.56 12.91 -9.97
CA ASP A 244 3.88 12.51 -9.46
C ASP A 244 3.92 11.08 -8.88
N ARG A 245 2.78 10.39 -8.77
CA ARG A 245 2.77 8.95 -8.48
C ARG A 245 3.47 8.12 -9.56
N ARG A 246 3.53 8.61 -10.80
CA ARG A 246 4.29 7.94 -11.88
C ARG A 246 5.79 7.90 -11.60
N LEU A 247 6.30 8.83 -10.79
CA LEU A 247 7.73 8.89 -10.43
C LEU A 247 8.15 7.71 -9.55
N ALA A 248 7.20 6.99 -8.93
CA ALA A 248 7.48 5.90 -8.01
C ALA A 248 8.50 4.90 -8.56
N ARG A 249 8.30 4.43 -9.80
CA ARG A 249 9.19 3.45 -10.41
C ARG A 249 10.60 4.01 -10.64
N ALA A 250 10.69 5.20 -11.22
CA ALA A 250 11.97 5.83 -11.55
C ALA A 250 12.77 6.17 -10.28
N VAL A 251 12.12 6.72 -9.25
CA VAL A 251 12.73 7.02 -7.96
C VAL A 251 13.18 5.75 -7.24
N SER A 252 12.39 4.66 -7.26
CA SER A 252 12.82 3.38 -6.69
C SER A 252 14.04 2.80 -7.40
N VAL A 253 14.12 2.90 -8.73
CA VAL A 253 15.29 2.46 -9.50
C VAL A 253 16.52 3.30 -9.18
N GLU A 254 16.39 4.62 -9.12
CA GLU A 254 17.51 5.50 -8.76
C GLU A 254 17.98 5.26 -7.32
N MET A 255 17.05 5.08 -6.37
CA MET A 255 17.41 4.73 -4.99
C MET A 255 18.15 3.40 -4.94
N HIS A 256 17.72 2.40 -5.71
CA HIS A 256 18.41 1.11 -5.81
C HIS A 256 19.83 1.29 -6.39
N ARG A 257 19.98 2.08 -7.45
CA ARG A 257 21.28 2.42 -8.05
C ARG A 257 22.21 3.10 -7.05
N LEU A 258 21.73 4.16 -6.37
CA LEU A 258 22.51 4.91 -5.37
C LEU A 258 22.91 4.01 -4.19
N ALA A 259 22.05 3.07 -3.80
CA ALA A 259 22.36 2.12 -2.75
C ALA A 259 23.49 1.16 -3.15
N ILE A 260 23.46 0.65 -4.38
CA ILE A 260 24.55 -0.19 -4.93
C ILE A 260 25.85 0.61 -5.03
N GLU A 261 25.79 1.81 -5.60
CA GLU A 261 26.96 2.69 -5.79
C GLU A 261 27.64 3.03 -4.46
N LYS A 262 26.87 3.43 -3.44
CA LYS A 262 27.44 3.70 -2.11
C LYS A 262 28.02 2.42 -1.47
N ARG A 263 27.40 1.25 -1.70
CA ARG A 263 27.93 -0.03 -1.19
C ARG A 263 29.23 -0.46 -1.87
N THR A 264 29.40 -0.17 -3.16
CA THR A 264 30.64 -0.48 -3.89
C THR A 264 31.76 0.52 -3.58
N ILE A 265 31.45 1.80 -3.43
CA ILE A 265 32.43 2.86 -3.15
C ILE A 265 32.91 2.86 -1.68
N VAL A 266 32.05 2.54 -0.71
CA VAL A 266 32.46 2.39 0.71
C VAL A 266 33.50 1.27 0.89
N ARG A 267 33.57 0.30 -0.04
CA ARG A 267 34.64 -0.70 -0.06
C ARG A 267 35.98 -0.16 -0.59
N ALA A 268 35.96 0.97 -1.29
CA ALA A 268 37.10 1.53 -2.00
C ALA A 268 37.72 2.77 -1.34
N HIS A 269 36.96 3.65 -0.67
CA HIS A 269 37.50 4.93 -0.16
C HIS A 269 36.98 5.33 1.24
N THR A 270 37.91 5.44 2.18
CA THR A 270 37.80 6.12 3.47
C THR A 270 38.21 7.58 3.30
N SER A 271 37.43 8.39 2.58
CA SER A 271 37.76 9.80 2.37
C SER A 271 36.51 10.67 2.53
N ALA A 272 36.59 11.60 3.47
CA ALA A 272 35.53 12.50 3.91
C ALA A 272 35.19 13.58 2.87
N THR A 273 34.33 13.29 1.92
CA THR A 273 33.50 14.32 1.27
C THR A 273 32.21 14.51 2.08
N PRO A 274 31.61 15.72 2.10
CA PRO A 274 30.30 15.92 2.70
C PRO A 274 29.35 14.94 2.04
N GLN A 275 28.90 13.95 2.79
CA GLN A 275 28.09 12.87 2.26
C GLN A 275 26.76 13.49 1.82
N GLU A 276 26.60 13.77 0.53
CA GLU A 276 25.33 14.24 -0.01
C GLU A 276 24.24 13.26 0.44
N ASP A 277 23.25 13.82 1.14
CA ASP A 277 22.17 13.05 1.73
C ASP A 277 21.50 12.25 0.61
N LEU A 278 21.33 10.95 0.82
CA LEU A 278 20.66 10.05 -0.14
C LEU A 278 19.35 10.65 -0.63
N TRP A 279 18.63 11.26 0.30
CA TRP A 279 17.34 11.87 0.07
C TRP A 279 17.42 13.15 -0.79
N ASP A 280 18.48 13.95 -0.65
CA ASP A 280 18.64 15.17 -1.45
C ASP A 280 18.99 14.83 -2.91
N MET A 281 19.76 13.75 -3.14
CA MET A 281 19.97 13.22 -4.50
C MET A 281 18.67 12.72 -5.15
N LEU A 282 17.79 12.07 -4.37
CA LEU A 282 16.48 11.64 -4.87
C LEU A 282 15.54 12.82 -5.16
N ASP A 283 15.61 13.89 -4.38
CA ASP A 283 14.89 15.14 -4.65
C ASP A 283 15.36 15.76 -5.97
N ALA A 284 16.68 15.88 -6.14
CA ALA A 284 17.29 16.39 -7.38
C ALA A 284 16.92 15.52 -8.60
N HIS A 285 16.93 14.20 -8.46
CA HIS A 285 16.51 13.28 -9.52
C HIS A 285 15.04 13.46 -9.88
N ALA A 286 14.14 13.54 -8.89
CA ALA A 286 12.72 13.76 -9.13
C ALA A 286 12.45 15.13 -9.78
N ALA A 287 13.19 16.18 -9.39
CA ALA A 287 13.10 17.49 -10.03
C ALA A 287 13.49 17.43 -11.51
N ARG A 288 14.55 16.70 -11.87
CA ARG A 288 14.94 16.48 -13.27
C ARG A 288 13.86 15.76 -14.07
N LEU A 289 13.27 14.69 -13.53
CA LEU A 289 12.19 13.96 -14.20
C LEU A 289 10.98 14.85 -14.49
N ARG A 290 10.57 15.70 -13.52
CA ARG A 290 9.48 16.67 -13.73
C ARG A 290 9.79 17.68 -14.82
N ALA A 291 11.02 18.18 -14.86
CA ALA A 291 11.44 19.16 -15.86
C ALA A 291 11.43 18.57 -17.28
N GLN A 292 11.79 17.29 -17.43
CA GLN A 292 11.73 16.56 -18.70
C GLN A 292 10.29 16.31 -19.17
N ASP A 293 9.37 16.17 -18.23
CA ASP A 293 7.94 15.89 -18.46
C ASP A 293 7.09 17.15 -18.73
N MET A 294 7.66 18.35 -18.66
CA MET A 294 6.93 19.55 -19.07
C MET A 294 6.59 19.40 -20.55
N PRO A 295 5.30 19.48 -20.96
CA PRO A 295 4.97 19.43 -22.36
C PRO A 295 5.72 20.56 -23.05
N GLN A 296 6.69 20.21 -23.91
CA GLN A 296 7.03 21.13 -24.97
C GLN A 296 5.73 21.45 -25.70
N PRO A 297 5.51 22.70 -26.14
CA PRO A 297 4.40 23.01 -27.03
C PRO A 297 4.58 22.16 -28.29
N SER A 298 4.00 20.97 -28.29
CA SER A 298 3.99 20.08 -29.43
C SER A 298 3.13 20.75 -30.49
N GLY A 299 3.75 21.05 -31.63
CA GLY A 299 3.03 21.44 -32.84
C GLY A 299 1.95 20.39 -33.20
N PRO A 300 0.99 20.77 -34.04
CA PRO A 300 -0.30 20.08 -34.21
C PRO A 300 -0.28 18.63 -34.73
N ASP A 301 0.87 17.96 -34.87
CA ASP A 301 0.96 16.64 -35.50
C ASP A 301 1.86 15.68 -34.71
N ALA A 302 1.27 14.87 -33.82
CA ALA A 302 1.89 13.63 -33.38
C ALA A 302 0.82 12.60 -32.98
N PRO A 303 0.55 11.59 -33.82
CA PRO A 303 -0.36 10.50 -33.51
C PRO A 303 0.36 9.37 -32.77
N GLY A 304 -0.22 8.89 -31.67
CA GLY A 304 0.04 7.55 -31.14
C GLY A 304 0.62 7.49 -29.72
N ALA A 305 -0.27 7.32 -28.73
CA ALA A 305 0.07 6.64 -27.48
C ALA A 305 -1.06 5.65 -27.17
N GLY A 306 -0.78 4.36 -27.39
CA GLY A 306 -1.75 3.27 -27.28
C GLY A 306 -2.27 3.03 -25.86
N PRO A 307 -3.45 2.40 -25.70
CA PRO A 307 -4.09 2.17 -24.42
C PRO A 307 -3.49 0.92 -23.75
N GLY A 308 -2.42 1.11 -22.99
CA GLY A 308 -1.65 0.00 -22.43
C GLY A 308 -1.18 0.22 -20.99
N SER A 309 -2.06 0.60 -20.06
CA SER A 309 -1.81 0.34 -18.64
C SER A 309 -3.13 0.18 -17.88
N ALA A 310 -3.41 -1.03 -17.42
CA ALA A 310 -4.61 -1.35 -16.65
C ALA A 310 -4.61 -0.73 -15.23
N GLY A 311 -3.58 0.06 -14.88
CA GLY A 311 -3.54 0.95 -13.71
C GLY A 311 -3.91 2.41 -14.00
N SER A 312 -3.94 2.83 -15.28
CA SER A 312 -4.20 4.22 -15.69
C SER A 312 -5.65 4.66 -15.51
N GLY A 313 -6.63 3.74 -15.63
CA GLY A 313 -8.05 4.12 -15.64
C GLY A 313 -8.51 4.82 -14.35
N SER A 314 -8.14 4.28 -13.18
CA SER A 314 -8.53 4.89 -11.91
C SER A 314 -7.81 6.21 -11.62
N CYS A 315 -6.57 6.38 -12.09
CA CYS A 315 -5.83 7.63 -11.89
C CYS A 315 -6.34 8.73 -12.83
N ALA A 316 -6.56 8.38 -14.11
CA ALA A 316 -7.12 9.28 -15.11
C ALA A 316 -8.49 9.82 -14.70
N LEU A 317 -9.40 8.95 -14.24
CA LEU A 317 -10.73 9.35 -13.75
C LEU A 317 -10.65 10.33 -12.56
N ARG A 318 -9.70 10.13 -11.66
CA ARG A 318 -9.51 10.99 -10.49
C ARG A 318 -8.95 12.36 -10.88
N ILE A 319 -8.01 12.38 -11.82
CA ILE A 319 -7.47 13.62 -12.40
C ILE A 319 -8.58 14.39 -13.12
N GLU A 320 -9.35 13.73 -14.00
CA GLU A 320 -10.46 14.35 -14.74
C GLU A 320 -11.50 14.97 -13.80
N ARG A 321 -11.87 14.22 -12.74
CA ARG A 321 -12.80 14.71 -11.72
C ARG A 321 -12.23 15.92 -10.96
N LEU A 322 -10.98 15.88 -10.51
CA LEU A 322 -10.35 17.00 -9.80
C LEU A 322 -10.20 18.27 -10.67
N VAL A 323 -9.96 18.10 -11.97
CA VAL A 323 -9.92 19.22 -12.93
C VAL A 323 -11.30 19.89 -13.06
N ARG A 324 -12.38 19.10 -13.06
CA ARG A 324 -13.76 19.60 -13.15
C ARG A 324 -14.35 20.09 -11.83
N ALA A 325 -13.78 19.68 -10.70
CA ALA A 325 -14.25 20.06 -9.38
C ALA A 325 -13.98 21.55 -9.10
N PRO A 326 -14.71 22.17 -8.14
CA PRO A 326 -14.38 23.50 -7.65
C PRO A 326 -12.92 23.60 -7.24
N GLN A 327 -12.25 24.68 -7.66
CA GLN A 327 -10.85 24.91 -7.36
C GLN A 327 -10.73 25.50 -5.94
N TRP A 328 -9.87 24.91 -5.12
CA TRP A 328 -9.63 25.33 -3.75
C TRP A 328 -8.24 25.94 -3.60
N PRO A 329 -8.09 27.09 -2.92
CA PRO A 329 -6.79 27.57 -2.49
C PRO A 329 -6.23 26.65 -1.38
N ALA A 330 -4.92 26.72 -1.16
CA ALA A 330 -4.28 25.95 -0.10
C ALA A 330 -4.70 26.47 1.29
N ALA A 331 -5.42 25.66 2.07
CA ALA A 331 -5.71 25.99 3.47
C ALA A 331 -4.47 25.83 4.38
N ILE A 332 -3.57 24.91 4.03
CA ILE A 332 -2.29 24.72 4.68
C ILE A 332 -1.19 25.09 3.68
N THR A 333 -0.32 26.00 4.08
CA THR A 333 0.90 26.31 3.34
C THR A 333 2.11 25.76 4.09
N LEU A 334 2.85 24.86 3.43
CA LEU A 334 4.12 24.38 3.95
C LEU A 334 5.24 25.29 3.46
N ASP A 335 5.59 26.26 4.29
CA ASP A 335 6.62 27.26 4.04
C ASP A 335 8.03 26.69 4.25
N GLY A 336 9.05 27.44 3.81
CA GLY A 336 10.45 27.02 3.93
C GLY A 336 10.88 26.80 5.38
N SER A 337 10.38 27.61 6.32
CA SER A 337 10.73 27.49 7.74
C SER A 337 10.09 26.25 8.38
N GLY A 338 8.80 25.98 8.09
CA GLY A 338 8.13 24.76 8.53
C GLY A 338 8.77 23.50 7.95
N LEU A 339 9.18 23.55 6.68
CA LEU A 339 9.89 22.44 6.04
C LEU A 339 11.26 22.17 6.67
N ALA A 340 12.03 23.23 6.96
CA ALA A 340 13.34 23.10 7.61
C ALA A 340 13.22 22.48 9.00
N ARG A 341 12.22 22.89 9.79
CA ARG A 341 11.94 22.29 11.11
C ARG A 341 11.60 20.80 11.00
N ILE A 342 10.72 20.42 10.08
CA ILE A 342 10.38 19.00 9.86
C ILE A 342 11.61 18.21 9.37
N ARG A 343 12.47 18.81 8.53
CA ARG A 343 13.70 18.16 8.09
C ARG A 343 14.64 17.89 9.26
N GLU A 344 14.76 18.83 10.20
CA GLU A 344 15.57 18.69 11.41
C GLU A 344 15.02 17.58 12.33
N GLU A 345 13.70 17.61 12.61
CA GLU A 345 13.03 16.58 13.42
C GLU A 345 13.20 15.17 12.84
N LEU A 346 13.23 15.06 11.50
CA LEU A 346 13.38 13.79 10.80
C LEU A 346 14.83 13.38 10.54
N HIS A 347 15.83 14.15 10.97
CA HIS A 347 17.24 13.90 10.63
C HIS A 347 17.71 12.51 11.06
N VAL A 348 17.56 12.17 12.35
CA VAL A 348 17.99 10.87 12.89
C VAL A 348 17.20 9.70 12.28
N PRO A 349 15.85 9.73 12.25
CA PRO A 349 15.08 8.66 11.61
C PRO A 349 15.40 8.48 10.11
N ARG A 350 15.68 9.57 9.37
CA ARG A 350 16.10 9.52 7.96
C ARG A 350 17.42 8.80 7.77
N GLN A 351 18.38 9.02 8.67
CA GLN A 351 19.66 8.31 8.63
C GLN A 351 19.47 6.81 8.89
N THR A 352 18.61 6.43 9.86
CA THR A 352 18.33 5.02 10.13
C THR A 352 17.74 4.30 8.91
N VAL A 353 16.76 4.90 8.23
CA VAL A 353 16.20 4.30 7.00
C VAL A 353 17.24 4.28 5.88
N ALA A 354 18.06 5.33 5.73
CA ALA A 354 19.12 5.33 4.72
C ALA A 354 20.12 4.17 4.95
N GLN A 355 20.50 3.91 6.20
CA GLN A 355 21.34 2.76 6.56
C GLN A 355 20.65 1.43 6.26
N GLN A 356 19.34 1.31 6.52
CA GLN A 356 18.56 0.11 6.16
C GLN A 356 18.54 -0.12 4.64
N VAL A 357 18.32 0.93 3.85
CA VAL A 357 18.36 0.86 2.38
C VAL A 357 19.73 0.40 1.88
N LEU A 358 20.82 0.90 2.48
CA LEU A 358 22.18 0.49 2.13
C LEU A 358 22.49 -0.96 2.54
N ARG A 359 21.96 -1.43 3.67
CA ARG A 359 22.17 -2.78 4.19
C ARG A 359 21.38 -3.83 3.41
N ASP A 360 20.08 -3.60 3.26
CA ASP A 360 19.10 -4.59 2.81
C ASP A 360 18.78 -4.46 1.31
N GLY A 361 19.15 -3.32 0.70
CA GLY A 361 18.79 -2.99 -0.67
C GLY A 361 17.33 -2.54 -0.81
N VAL A 362 16.97 -2.06 -2.00
CA VAL A 362 15.61 -1.63 -2.32
C VAL A 362 14.85 -2.80 -2.96
N GLN A 363 13.65 -3.10 -2.46
CA GLN A 363 12.72 -4.01 -3.13
C GLN A 363 12.10 -3.31 -4.35
N LEU A 364 12.40 -3.82 -5.55
CA LEU A 364 11.89 -3.28 -6.83
C LEU A 364 10.56 -3.90 -7.25
#